data_AF-A0A7X8TF98-F1
#
_entry.id   AF-A0A7X8TF98-F1
#
_cell.length_a   1.000
_cell.length_b   1.000
_cell.length_c   1.000
_cell.angle_alpha   90.00
_cell.angle_beta   90.00
_cell.angle_gamma   90.00
#
_symmetry.space_group_name_H-M   'P 1'
#
loop_
_entity.id
_entity.type
_entity.pdbx_description
1 polymer ?
#
loop_
_entity_poly.entity_id
_entity_poly.type
_entity_poly.pdbx_seq_one_letter_code
_entity_poly.pdbx_strand_id
1 'polypeptide(L)'
;MAFAEWTYEQVRAQIIEAAYTLRASPGDLGPRLASGAMSDVVRDMMEAYGYQEAKAPRIPSAGAISRMYEVWDWVNTYLSEEQRKRVYEYAFIKTRKGIYLERYLRKIDMSRRTFERRVQSDCQRIADALNQKRRVRLTVAFDDVTQIALEDTSITVASKNCATDWRDDEVTGQKEQVRADALAHAHWRNERRRQLLERAER
;
A
#
# COMPACT_ATOMS: atom_id res chain seq x y z
N MET A 1 7.90 -7.20 -25.06
CA MET A 1 8.19 -6.32 -23.90
C MET A 1 8.85 -7.16 -22.83
N ALA A 2 10.01 -6.74 -22.31
CA ALA A 2 10.63 -7.40 -21.16
C ALA A 2 9.82 -7.06 -19.90
N PHE A 3 9.36 -8.08 -19.18
CA PHE A 3 8.63 -7.90 -17.94
C PHE A 3 9.63 -7.49 -16.84
N ALA A 4 9.50 -6.25 -16.36
CA ALA A 4 10.13 -5.81 -15.12
C ALA A 4 9.08 -5.86 -14.01
N GLU A 5 9.39 -6.57 -12.92
CA GLU A 5 8.57 -6.58 -11.70
C GLU A 5 8.60 -5.18 -11.06
N TRP A 6 7.42 -4.73 -10.62
CA TRP A 6 7.32 -3.52 -9.83
C TRP A 6 7.98 -3.73 -8.48
N THR A 7 8.87 -2.82 -8.10
CA THR A 7 9.46 -2.77 -6.75
C THR A 7 8.82 -1.65 -5.94
N TYR A 8 8.87 -1.76 -4.61
CA TYR A 8 8.37 -0.71 -3.72
C TYR A 8 9.05 0.65 -3.97
N GLU A 9 10.32 0.66 -4.41
CA GLU A 9 11.07 1.89 -4.70
C GLU A 9 10.53 2.61 -5.93
N GLN A 10 10.19 1.86 -6.98
CA GLN A 10 9.57 2.40 -8.18
C GLN A 10 8.20 2.99 -7.86
N VAL A 11 7.37 2.27 -7.10
CA VAL A 11 6.06 2.77 -6.65
C VAL A 11 6.21 4.03 -5.80
N ARG A 12 7.15 4.03 -4.85
CA ARG A 12 7.44 5.19 -4.01
C ARG A 12 7.89 6.40 -4.83
N ALA A 13 8.74 6.21 -5.84
CA ALA A 13 9.17 7.28 -6.72
C ALA A 13 8.00 7.85 -7.53
N GLN A 14 7.12 7.00 -8.05
CA GLN A 14 5.91 7.40 -8.77
C GLN A 14 4.93 8.20 -7.87
N ILE A 15 4.76 7.79 -6.61
CA ILE A 15 3.95 8.53 -5.63
C ILE A 15 4.53 9.93 -5.37
N ILE A 16 5.85 10.06 -5.27
CA ILE A 16 6.50 11.36 -5.08
C ILE A 16 6.35 12.22 -6.34
N GLU A 17 6.49 11.65 -7.55
CA GLU A 17 6.24 12.34 -8.82
C GLU A 17 4.78 12.82 -8.91
N ALA A 18 3.82 11.96 -8.55
CA ALA A 18 2.39 12.29 -8.51
C ALA A 18 2.10 13.45 -7.53
N ALA A 19 2.78 13.50 -6.38
CA ALA A 19 2.63 14.63 -5.47
C ALA A 19 3.29 15.91 -5.99
N TYR A 20 4.42 15.82 -6.70
CA TYR A 20 5.06 16.98 -7.33
C TYR A 20 4.18 17.57 -8.44
N THR A 21 3.57 16.72 -9.26
CA THR A 21 2.65 17.12 -10.33
C THR A 21 1.38 17.72 -9.76
N LEU A 22 0.79 17.15 -8.70
CA LEU A 22 -0.35 17.73 -8.01
C LEU A 22 -0.04 19.13 -7.46
N ARG A 23 1.15 19.31 -6.89
CA ARG A 23 1.61 20.62 -6.40
C ARG A 23 1.77 21.65 -7.52
N ALA A 24 2.23 21.21 -8.69
CA ALA A 24 2.42 22.07 -9.85
C ALA A 24 1.12 22.34 -10.61
N SER A 25 0.11 21.50 -10.43
CA SER A 25 -1.20 21.65 -11.05
C SER A 25 -1.93 22.84 -10.44
N PRO A 26 -2.67 23.62 -11.25
CA PRO A 26 -3.51 24.68 -10.71
C PRO A 26 -4.54 24.06 -9.76
N GLY A 27 -4.64 24.62 -8.54
CA GLY A 27 -5.70 24.23 -7.62
C GLY A 27 -7.05 24.67 -8.17
N ASP A 28 -8.09 23.85 -7.95
CA ASP A 28 -9.46 24.30 -8.17
C ASP A 28 -9.77 25.39 -7.13
N LEU A 29 -9.78 26.64 -7.59
CA LEU A 29 -10.04 27.80 -6.76
C LEU A 29 -11.55 28.05 -6.59
N GLY A 30 -12.39 27.11 -7.04
CA GLY A 30 -13.84 27.17 -6.95
C GLY A 30 -14.47 28.23 -7.87
N PRO A 31 -15.81 28.33 -7.87
CA PRO A 31 -16.55 29.19 -8.81
C PRO A 31 -16.21 30.68 -8.73
N ARG A 32 -15.66 31.13 -7.59
CA ARG A 32 -15.25 32.53 -7.39
C ARG A 32 -13.95 32.92 -8.10
N LEU A 33 -13.15 31.95 -8.53
CA LEU A 33 -11.87 32.14 -9.24
C LEU A 33 -11.82 31.41 -10.58
N ALA A 34 -12.84 30.61 -10.91
CA ALA A 34 -13.04 30.06 -12.26
C ALA A 34 -13.25 31.16 -13.31
N SER A 35 -13.69 32.36 -12.89
CA SER A 35 -13.78 33.57 -13.69
C SER A 35 -12.42 34.27 -13.85
N GLY A 36 -11.43 33.54 -14.37
CA GLY A 36 -10.17 34.11 -14.85
C GLY A 36 -9.14 34.46 -13.77
N ALA A 37 -7.88 34.26 -14.14
CA ALA A 37 -6.69 34.66 -13.40
C ALA A 37 -6.49 36.19 -13.35
N MET A 38 -7.56 36.97 -13.22
CA MET A 38 -7.45 38.35 -12.75
C MET A 38 -7.54 38.31 -11.23
N SER A 39 -6.41 37.99 -10.60
CA SER A 39 -6.11 38.47 -9.25
C SER A 39 -6.45 39.96 -9.19
N ASP A 40 -6.97 40.42 -8.04
CA ASP A 40 -7.27 41.83 -7.69
C ASP A 40 -7.09 42.79 -8.85
N VAL A 41 -8.22 43.27 -9.41
CA VAL A 41 -8.31 44.39 -10.36
C VAL A 41 -7.01 45.20 -10.30
N VAL A 42 -6.17 45.12 -11.33
CA VAL A 42 -4.96 45.93 -11.46
C VAL A 42 -5.36 47.36 -11.13
N ARG A 43 -5.10 47.79 -9.89
CA ARG A 43 -5.59 49.10 -9.40
C ARG A 43 -4.66 50.22 -9.84
N ASP A 44 -3.46 49.85 -10.28
CA ASP A 44 -2.41 50.77 -10.61
C ASP A 44 -1.83 50.47 -11.99
N MET A 45 -1.72 51.51 -12.82
CA MET A 45 -1.21 51.43 -14.19
C MET A 45 0.24 50.92 -14.22
N MET A 46 0.98 51.02 -13.11
CA MET A 46 2.33 50.49 -12.94
C MET A 46 2.41 48.94 -12.90
N GLU A 47 1.37 48.24 -12.46
CA GLU A 47 1.35 46.77 -12.42
C GLU A 47 1.07 46.13 -13.79
N ALA A 48 0.42 46.86 -14.70
CA ALA A 48 0.05 46.38 -16.03
C ALA A 48 1.24 46.17 -16.99
N TYR A 49 2.38 46.83 -16.74
CA TYR A 49 3.53 46.88 -17.65
C TYR A 49 4.75 46.07 -17.21
N GLY A 50 4.59 45.11 -16.30
CA GLY A 50 5.57 44.01 -16.16
C GLY A 50 6.95 44.40 -15.62
N TYR A 51 7.03 45.30 -14.63
CA TYR A 51 8.30 45.60 -13.94
C TYR A 51 8.85 44.43 -13.11
N GLN A 52 8.01 43.44 -12.80
CA GLN A 52 8.44 42.18 -12.20
C GLN A 52 8.50 41.10 -13.27
N GLU A 53 9.62 40.39 -13.33
CA GLU A 53 9.79 39.21 -14.18
C GLU A 53 8.68 38.20 -13.83
N ALA A 54 7.71 38.04 -14.75
CA ALA A 54 6.58 37.16 -14.53
C ALA A 54 7.10 35.73 -14.37
N LYS A 55 7.10 35.22 -13.13
CA LYS A 55 7.45 33.83 -12.86
C LYS A 55 6.33 32.94 -13.41
N ALA A 56 6.51 32.46 -14.63
CA ALA A 56 5.61 31.49 -15.21
C ALA A 56 5.48 30.29 -14.25
N PRO A 57 4.26 29.94 -13.79
CA PRO A 57 4.07 28.75 -12.99
C PRO A 57 4.53 27.53 -13.80
N ARG A 58 5.20 26.58 -13.15
CA ARG A 58 5.62 25.35 -13.82
C ARG A 58 4.38 24.52 -14.15
N ILE A 59 4.00 24.47 -15.41
CA ILE A 59 2.89 23.65 -15.89
C ILE A 59 3.39 22.19 -16.01
N PRO A 60 2.75 21.20 -15.36
CA PRO A 60 3.12 19.80 -15.52
C PRO A 60 2.80 19.31 -16.93
N SER A 61 3.60 18.38 -17.46
CA SER A 61 3.33 17.78 -18.77
C SER A 61 2.09 16.87 -18.73
N ALA A 62 1.39 16.73 -19.86
CA ALA A 62 0.21 15.87 -19.96
C ALA A 62 0.49 14.41 -19.53
N GLY A 63 1.66 13.88 -19.88
CA GLY A 63 2.08 12.54 -19.44
C GLY A 63 2.26 12.43 -17.92
N ALA A 64 2.76 13.49 -17.28
CA ALA A 64 2.92 13.51 -15.83
C ALA A 64 1.57 13.60 -15.10
N ILE A 65 0.60 14.31 -15.67
CA ILE A 65 -0.80 14.34 -15.19
C ILE A 65 -1.45 12.97 -15.33
N SER A 66 -1.27 12.29 -16.47
CA SER A 66 -1.81 10.94 -16.67
C SER A 66 -1.26 9.95 -15.65
N ARG A 67 0.06 9.96 -15.42
CA ARG A 67 0.69 9.12 -14.39
C ARG A 67 0.20 9.46 -12.98
N MET A 68 0.00 10.74 -12.68
CA MET A 68 -0.55 11.18 -11.41
C MET A 68 -1.91 10.54 -11.12
N TYR A 69 -2.84 10.59 -12.09
CA TYR A 69 -4.16 9.96 -11.93
C TYR A 69 -4.06 8.45 -11.74
N GLU A 70 -3.21 7.78 -12.52
CA GLU A 70 -2.97 6.34 -12.39
C GLU A 70 -2.43 5.97 -11.00
N VAL A 71 -1.45 6.71 -10.49
CA VAL A 71 -0.87 6.48 -9.16
C VAL A 71 -1.89 6.72 -8.05
N TRP A 72 -2.71 7.76 -8.15
CA TRP A 72 -3.76 8.01 -7.17
C TRP A 72 -4.86 6.94 -7.21
N ASP A 73 -5.16 6.38 -8.37
CA ASP A 73 -6.04 5.21 -8.48
C ASP A 73 -5.47 3.99 -7.75
N TRP A 74 -4.16 3.73 -7.88
CA TRP A 74 -3.51 2.64 -7.13
C TRP A 74 -3.62 2.83 -5.63
N VAL A 75 -3.31 4.04 -5.15
CA VAL A 75 -3.38 4.39 -3.73
C VAL A 75 -4.81 4.23 -3.22
N ASN A 76 -5.82 4.68 -3.98
CA ASN A 76 -7.21 4.58 -3.59
C ASN A 76 -7.76 3.15 -3.63
N THR A 77 -7.27 2.31 -4.54
CA THR A 77 -7.77 0.95 -4.75
C THR A 77 -7.14 -0.07 -3.80
N TYR A 78 -5.83 -0.01 -3.57
CA TYR A 78 -5.11 -1.09 -2.87
C TYR A 78 -4.87 -0.85 -1.38
N LEU A 79 -5.05 0.38 -0.90
CA LEU A 79 -4.73 0.76 0.47
C LEU A 79 -5.98 1.11 1.28
N SER A 80 -5.97 0.76 2.58
CA SER A 80 -6.98 1.21 3.53
C SER A 80 -6.89 2.72 3.77
N GLU A 81 -7.91 3.32 4.38
CA GLU A 81 -7.93 4.77 4.64
C GLU A 81 -6.72 5.26 5.45
N GLU A 82 -6.33 4.54 6.50
CA GLU A 82 -5.15 4.89 7.32
C GLU A 82 -3.85 4.82 6.52
N GLN A 83 -3.71 3.81 5.66
CA GLN A 83 -2.55 3.66 4.79
C GLN A 83 -2.49 4.78 3.75
N ARG A 84 -3.64 5.14 3.17
CA ARG A 84 -3.78 6.26 2.23
C ARG A 84 -3.32 7.57 2.87
N LYS A 85 -3.84 7.91 4.06
CA LYS A 85 -3.43 9.10 4.81
C LYS A 85 -1.92 9.16 4.99
N ARG A 86 -1.32 8.06 5.45
CA ARG A 86 0.13 7.96 5.67
C ARG A 86 0.94 8.17 4.39
N VAL A 87 0.53 7.58 3.28
CA VAL A 87 1.20 7.72 1.97
C VAL A 87 1.08 9.15 1.45
N TYR A 88 -0.10 9.77 1.56
CA TYR A 88 -0.31 11.17 1.19
C TYR A 88 0.55 12.12 2.02
N GLU A 89 0.56 11.97 3.34
CA GLU A 89 1.38 12.76 4.25
C GLU A 89 2.86 12.63 3.92
N TYR A 90 3.33 11.39 3.72
CA TYR A 90 4.69 11.12 3.29
C TYR A 90 5.06 11.86 2.00
N ALA A 91 4.20 11.76 0.97
CA ALA A 91 4.43 12.40 -0.32
C ALA A 91 4.42 13.94 -0.21
N PHE A 92 3.50 14.52 0.58
CA PHE A 92 3.47 15.97 0.81
C PHE A 92 4.69 16.48 1.58
N ILE A 93 5.18 15.74 2.57
CA ILE A 93 6.41 16.10 3.30
C ILE A 93 7.61 16.10 2.34
N LYS A 94 7.69 15.16 1.40
CA LYS A 94 8.81 15.08 0.45
C LYS A 94 8.78 16.13 -0.65
N THR A 95 7.60 16.67 -0.97
CA THR A 95 7.43 17.62 -2.07
C THR A 95 7.40 19.07 -1.63
N ARG A 96 6.90 19.39 -0.43
CA ARG A 96 6.72 20.76 0.06
C ARG A 96 7.98 21.30 0.74
N LYS A 97 8.31 22.57 0.43
CA LYS A 97 9.39 23.30 1.13
C LYS A 97 8.91 23.68 2.54
N GLY A 98 9.77 23.56 3.54
CA GLY A 98 9.51 24.00 4.92
C GLY A 98 8.80 22.98 5.83
N ILE A 99 8.41 21.81 5.30
CA ILE A 99 7.89 20.72 6.13
C ILE A 99 9.02 19.72 6.39
N TYR A 100 9.42 19.62 7.66
CA TYR A 100 10.46 18.68 8.08
C TYR A 100 9.83 17.38 8.58
N LEU A 101 10.34 16.25 8.09
CA LEU A 101 9.89 14.92 8.50
C LEU A 101 9.96 14.73 10.03
N GLU A 102 11.04 15.17 10.67
CA GLU A 102 11.21 15.04 12.12
C GLU A 102 10.16 15.83 12.90
N ARG A 103 9.80 17.04 12.45
CA ARG A 103 8.76 17.87 13.10
C ARG A 103 7.39 17.20 12.99
N TYR A 104 7.11 16.60 11.83
CA TYR A 104 5.89 15.87 11.58
C TYR A 104 5.78 14.63 12.48
N LEU A 105 6.86 13.86 12.56
CA LEU A 105 6.94 12.65 13.36
C LEU A 105 6.77 12.90 14.87
N ARG A 106 7.31 14.03 15.38
CA ARG A 106 7.06 14.48 16.77
C ARG A 106 5.58 14.75 17.05
N LYS A 107 4.83 15.25 16.07
CA LYS A 107 3.39 15.54 16.25
C LYS A 107 2.56 14.26 16.38
N ILE A 108 2.99 13.17 15.73
CA ILE A 108 2.27 11.88 15.69
C ILE A 108 2.85 10.88 16.69
N ASP A 109 3.90 11.27 17.41
CA ASP A 109 4.64 10.43 18.35
C ASP A 109 5.11 9.10 17.72
N MET A 110 5.80 9.21 16.59
CA MET A 110 6.30 8.05 15.85
C MET A 110 7.78 8.18 15.52
N SER A 111 8.54 7.09 15.68
CA SER A 111 9.94 7.08 15.25
C SER A 111 10.05 7.06 13.72
N ARG A 112 11.11 7.70 13.20
CA ARG A 112 11.38 7.74 11.75
C ARG A 112 11.48 6.36 11.12
N ARG A 113 12.19 5.44 11.78
CA ARG A 113 12.37 4.06 11.29
C ARG A 113 11.02 3.34 11.14
N THR A 114 10.13 3.50 12.13
CA THR A 114 8.81 2.87 12.08
C THR A 114 7.95 3.47 10.97
N PHE A 115 7.99 4.79 10.80
CA PHE A 115 7.25 5.47 9.74
C PHE A 115 7.73 5.08 8.34
N GLU A 116 9.04 5.10 8.10
CA GLU A 116 9.61 4.70 6.81
C GLU A 116 9.34 3.23 6.49
N ARG A 117 9.44 2.33 7.48
CA ARG A 117 9.09 0.90 7.31
C ARG A 117 7.62 0.72 6.95
N ARG A 118 6.72 1.48 7.58
CA ARG A 118 5.28 1.46 7.29
C ARG A 118 5.00 1.92 5.87
N VAL A 119 5.57 3.06 5.46
CA VAL A 119 5.44 3.55 4.08
C VAL A 119 6.01 2.55 3.07
N GLN A 120 7.15 1.93 3.36
CA GLN A 120 7.72 0.87 2.52
C GLN A 120 6.77 -0.32 2.39
N SER A 121 6.19 -0.79 3.49
CA SER A 121 5.19 -1.86 3.49
C SER A 121 3.96 -1.50 2.66
N ASP A 122 3.48 -0.26 2.76
CA ASP A 122 2.33 0.23 1.99
C ASP A 122 2.66 0.29 0.48
N CYS A 123 3.87 0.73 0.11
CA CYS A 123 4.35 0.72 -1.28
C CYS A 123 4.56 -0.70 -1.82
N GLN A 124 5.06 -1.61 -0.99
CA GLN A 124 5.23 -3.02 -1.37
C GLN A 124 3.88 -3.68 -1.67
N ARG A 125 2.85 -3.41 -0.84
CA ARG A 125 1.50 -3.92 -1.09
C ARG A 125 0.93 -3.47 -2.44
N ILE A 126 1.17 -2.22 -2.83
CA ILE A 126 0.80 -1.73 -4.17
C ILE A 126 1.59 -2.47 -5.25
N ALA A 127 2.92 -2.61 -5.08
CA ALA A 127 3.77 -3.31 -6.04
C ALA A 127 3.32 -4.77 -6.26
N ASP A 128 3.01 -5.48 -5.17
CA ASP A 128 2.50 -6.86 -5.21
C ASP A 128 1.18 -6.95 -5.97
N ALA A 129 0.25 -6.02 -5.73
CA ALA A 129 -1.03 -5.97 -6.45
C ALA A 129 -0.86 -5.67 -7.94
N LEU A 130 0.07 -4.78 -8.31
CA LEU A 130 0.40 -4.49 -9.71
C LEU A 130 1.04 -5.69 -10.40
N ASN A 131 1.95 -6.38 -9.71
CA ASN A 131 2.58 -7.59 -10.22
C ASN A 131 1.56 -8.73 -10.35
N GLN A 132 0.63 -8.90 -9.40
CA GLN A 132 -0.46 -9.86 -9.48
C GLN A 132 -1.37 -9.60 -10.69
N LYS A 133 -1.79 -8.34 -10.90
CA LYS A 133 -2.58 -7.97 -12.10
C LYS A 133 -1.85 -8.30 -13.40
N ARG A 134 -0.53 -8.22 -13.43
CA ARG A 134 0.26 -8.60 -14.61
C ARG A 134 0.45 -10.11 -14.75
N ARG A 135 0.56 -10.86 -13.65
CA ARG A 135 0.66 -12.34 -13.66
C ARG A 135 -0.63 -13.02 -14.14
N VAL A 136 -1.79 -12.48 -13.79
CA VAL A 136 -3.10 -13.01 -14.24
C VAL A 136 -3.39 -12.71 -15.72
N ARG A 137 -2.63 -11.79 -16.33
CA ARG A 137 -2.73 -11.44 -17.76
C ARG A 137 -1.95 -12.42 -18.63
N LEU A 138 -2.42 -13.66 -18.71
CA LEU A 138 -2.31 -14.38 -19.99
C LEU A 138 -3.24 -13.65 -20.95
N THR A 139 -2.69 -12.74 -21.76
CA THR A 139 -3.43 -11.93 -22.74
C THR A 139 -3.80 -12.70 -24.01
N VAL A 140 -3.49 -14.00 -24.05
CA VAL A 140 -3.93 -14.89 -25.12
C VAL A 140 -5.34 -15.35 -24.76
N ALA A 141 -6.29 -15.19 -25.67
CA ALA A 141 -7.58 -15.86 -25.54
C ALA A 141 -7.28 -17.36 -25.44
N PHE A 142 -7.50 -17.95 -24.27
CA PHE A 142 -7.48 -19.39 -24.16
C PHE A 142 -8.66 -19.94 -24.96
N ASP A 143 -8.37 -20.77 -25.96
CA ASP A 143 -9.40 -21.57 -26.63
C ASP A 143 -10.17 -22.37 -25.56
N ASP A 144 -11.49 -22.51 -25.68
CA ASP A 144 -12.33 -23.27 -24.75
C ASP A 144 -11.81 -24.71 -24.53
N VAL A 145 -11.02 -25.24 -25.47
CA VAL A 145 -10.36 -26.56 -25.42
C VAL A 145 -9.26 -26.64 -24.35
N THR A 146 -8.73 -25.51 -23.88
CA THR A 146 -7.63 -25.45 -22.90
C THR A 146 -8.10 -25.22 -21.47
N GLN A 147 -9.42 -25.12 -21.24
CA GLN A 147 -9.96 -25.44 -19.92
C GLN A 147 -9.78 -26.94 -19.69
N ILE A 148 -8.58 -27.34 -19.30
CA ILE A 148 -8.41 -28.52 -18.47
C ILE A 148 -9.15 -28.14 -17.19
N ALA A 149 -10.43 -28.52 -17.11
CA ALA A 149 -11.13 -28.58 -15.85
C ALA A 149 -10.14 -29.20 -14.88
N LEU A 150 -9.87 -28.52 -13.76
CA LEU A 150 -9.14 -29.15 -12.68
C LEU A 150 -9.99 -30.36 -12.35
N GLU A 151 -9.63 -31.54 -12.89
CA GLU A 151 -10.15 -32.77 -12.37
C GLU A 151 -9.82 -32.67 -10.88
N ASP A 152 -10.86 -32.70 -10.05
CA ASP A 152 -10.76 -32.94 -8.60
C ASP A 152 -10.09 -34.31 -8.42
N THR A 153 -8.83 -34.40 -8.83
CA THR A 153 -7.91 -35.43 -8.43
C THR A 153 -7.65 -35.08 -6.98
N SER A 154 -8.50 -35.64 -6.13
CA SER A 154 -8.24 -35.78 -4.72
C SER A 154 -6.76 -36.13 -4.60
N ILE A 155 -5.97 -35.21 -4.06
CA ILE A 155 -4.56 -35.45 -3.75
C ILE A 155 -4.55 -36.36 -2.51
N THR A 156 -5.12 -37.55 -2.65
CA THR A 156 -4.83 -38.68 -1.80
C THR A 156 -3.68 -39.37 -2.52
N VAL A 157 -2.46 -39.01 -2.15
CA VAL A 157 -1.26 -39.70 -2.61
C VAL A 157 -1.33 -41.13 -2.06
N ALA A 158 -2.02 -42.00 -2.78
CA ALA A 158 -2.05 -43.43 -2.53
C ALA A 158 -0.80 -44.05 -3.16
N SER A 159 0.38 -43.70 -2.64
CA SER A 159 1.56 -44.52 -2.83
C SER A 159 2.10 -44.93 -1.46
N LYS A 160 1.77 -46.15 -1.05
CA LYS A 160 2.39 -46.83 0.10
C LYS A 160 3.92 -47.00 -0.05
N ASN A 161 4.49 -46.65 -1.20
CA ASN A 161 5.89 -46.94 -1.55
C ASN A 161 6.80 -45.70 -1.63
N CYS A 162 6.32 -44.49 -1.31
CA CYS A 162 7.18 -43.29 -1.27
C CYS A 162 7.07 -42.50 0.03
N ALA A 163 6.39 -43.03 1.05
CA ALA A 163 6.51 -42.52 2.41
C ALA A 163 7.83 -43.02 3.00
N THR A 164 8.62 -42.09 3.51
CA THR A 164 9.89 -42.29 4.19
C THR A 164 9.67 -43.06 5.50
N ASP A 165 9.47 -44.38 5.41
CA ASP A 165 9.11 -45.31 6.48
C ASP A 165 10.15 -45.41 7.61
N TRP A 166 11.33 -44.80 7.45
CA TRP A 166 12.43 -44.90 8.43
C TRP A 166 12.42 -43.81 9.52
N ARG A 167 11.44 -42.89 9.52
CA ARG A 167 11.34 -41.79 10.53
C ARG A 167 9.98 -41.67 11.24
N ASP A 168 9.04 -42.56 11.00
CA ASP A 168 7.68 -42.42 11.54
C ASP A 168 7.62 -42.63 13.07
N ASP A 169 8.49 -43.43 13.66
CA ASP A 169 8.55 -43.63 15.11
C ASP A 169 9.05 -42.37 15.86
N GLU A 170 9.94 -41.57 15.27
CA GLU A 170 10.41 -40.30 15.86
C GLU A 170 9.37 -39.18 15.72
N VAL A 171 8.63 -39.18 14.62
CA VAL A 171 7.65 -38.12 14.29
C VAL A 171 6.30 -38.35 14.99
N THR A 172 5.91 -39.59 15.24
CA THR A 172 4.69 -39.92 16.00
C THR A 172 4.78 -39.46 17.46
N GLY A 173 5.91 -39.73 18.13
CA GLY A 173 6.14 -39.27 19.50
C GLY A 173 6.09 -37.73 19.64
N GLN A 174 6.67 -37.01 18.68
CA GLN A 174 6.61 -35.54 18.67
C GLN A 174 5.18 -35.01 18.45
N LYS A 175 4.38 -35.66 17.59
CA LYS A 175 2.97 -35.26 17.36
C LYS A 175 2.10 -35.49 18.59
N GLU A 176 2.32 -36.58 19.32
CA GLU A 176 1.61 -36.86 20.57
C GLU A 176 1.98 -35.87 21.67
N GLN A 177 3.26 -35.52 21.79
CA GLN A 177 3.74 -34.53 22.75
C GLN A 177 3.17 -33.13 22.47
N VAL A 178 3.16 -32.69 21.21
CA VAL A 178 2.55 -31.41 20.80
C VAL A 178 1.04 -31.40 21.08
N ARG A 179 0.34 -32.53 20.87
CA ARG A 179 -1.09 -32.65 21.22
C ARG A 179 -1.32 -32.60 22.73
N ALA A 180 -0.49 -33.27 23.52
CA ALA A 180 -0.56 -33.25 24.98
C ALA A 180 -0.35 -31.83 25.54
N ASP A 181 0.65 -31.11 25.05
CA ASP A 181 0.94 -29.72 25.44
C ASP A 181 -0.22 -28.77 25.09
N ALA A 182 -0.82 -28.94 23.91
CA ALA A 182 -1.97 -28.15 23.49
C ALA A 182 -3.20 -28.39 24.39
N LEU A 183 -3.45 -29.64 24.79
CA LEU A 183 -4.52 -30.00 25.72
C LEU A 183 -4.26 -29.48 27.13
N ALA A 184 -3.03 -29.61 27.64
CA ALA A 184 -2.63 -29.09 28.95
C ALA A 184 -2.82 -27.57 29.03
N HIS A 185 -2.44 -26.84 27.99
CA HIS A 185 -2.63 -25.39 27.92
C HIS A 185 -4.11 -24.98 27.83
N ALA A 186 -4.94 -25.78 27.14
CA ALA A 186 -6.40 -25.57 27.10
C ALA A 186 -7.05 -25.80 28.48
N HIS A 187 -6.64 -26.86 29.19
CA HIS A 187 -7.09 -27.13 30.56
C HIS A 187 -6.71 -26.01 31.51
N TRP A 188 -5.45 -25.55 31.49
CA TRP A 188 -4.99 -24.42 32.29
C TRP A 188 -5.81 -23.14 32.03
N ARG A 189 -6.11 -22.82 30.76
CA ARG A 189 -6.96 -21.67 30.41
C ARG A 189 -8.36 -21.78 30.99
N ASN A 190 -8.95 -22.98 30.95
CA ASN A 190 -10.29 -23.22 31.45
C ASN A 190 -10.37 -23.12 32.98
N GLU A 191 -9.36 -23.64 33.68
CA GLU A 191 -9.23 -23.49 35.14
C GLU A 191 -9.04 -22.02 35.53
N ARG A 192 -8.19 -21.29 34.80
CA ARG A 192 -7.99 -19.85 35.00
C ARG A 192 -9.30 -19.08 34.84
N ARG A 193 -10.11 -19.43 33.83
CA ARG A 193 -11.44 -18.82 33.62
C ARG A 193 -12.39 -19.15 34.78
N ARG A 194 -12.43 -20.40 35.26
CA ARG A 194 -13.25 -20.77 36.42
C ARG A 194 -12.87 -19.99 37.67
N GLN A 195 -11.57 -19.90 37.99
CA GLN A 195 -11.10 -19.12 39.14
C GLN A 195 -11.44 -17.63 39.04
N LEU A 196 -11.44 -17.06 37.83
CA LEU A 196 -11.84 -15.67 37.63
C LEU A 196 -13.35 -15.46 37.82
N LEU A 197 -14.17 -16.41 37.38
CA LEU A 197 -15.62 -16.38 37.59
C LEU A 197 -15.97 -16.54 39.08
N GLU A 198 -15.35 -17.49 39.78
CA GLU A 198 -15.53 -17.69 41.23
C GLU A 198 -15.09 -16.47 42.06
N ARG A 199 -14.12 -15.68 41.58
CA ARG A 199 -13.72 -14.41 42.19
C ARG A 199 -14.65 -13.25 41.89
N ALA A 200 -15.38 -13.29 40.78
CA ALA A 200 -16.35 -12.27 40.41
C ALA A 200 -17.70 -12.46 41.10
N GLU A 201 -17.99 -13.68 41.57
CA GLU A 201 -19.22 -14.04 42.29
C GLU A 201 -19.11 -13.87 43.83
N ARG A 202 -17.93 -13.48 44.36
CA ARG A 202 -17.72 -13.09 45.76
C ARG A 202 -17.66 -11.58 45.91
#